data_AF-A0A4Q9MRP2-F1
#
_entry.id   AF-A0A4Q9MRP2-F1
#
_cell.length_a   1.000
_cell.length_b   1.000
_cell.length_c   1.000
_cell.angle_alpha   90.00
_cell.angle_beta   90.00
_cell.angle_gamma   90.00
#
_symmetry.space_group_name_H-M   'P 1'
#
loop_
_entity.id
_entity.type
_entity.pdbx_description
1 polymer ?
#
loop_
_entity_poly.entity_id
_entity_poly.type
_entity_poly.pdbx_seq_one_letter_code
_entity_poly.pdbx_strand_id
1 'polypeptide(L)'
;MLAHLTQASRRPATQAATTARACLAAAPRRRYAQKSEGGPEDPFKSGPTYAQWLRTEGIKYKDAHRPKNWLGGQVPFPLNPSFKPPTPISDSIRTAIWNDFIADPEVFNPRILAQRHGLSIARVDAILRLKGLEQHWQKVRNKPLQTGFLKGMEYALGVTEKQTSMRTGRRTGGQELGEDAVEADELSEATKDFARARYQRMFWEPVVEGKNPILPTSLARAAVDGVNSKQSEETALLKRLRHLKSETEPDVVLERPGRPTIRFVDVGVKFVDVKDRLKRVKAAKRRSVLKRRRRGGHVSPPEPQADAASVPA
;
A
#
# COMPACT_ATOMS: atom_id res chain seq x y z
N MET A 1 -30.12 -16.80 -38.48
CA MET A 1 -28.84 -17.54 -38.58
C MET A 1 -27.82 -16.91 -37.64
N LEU A 2 -27.32 -17.70 -36.68
CA LEU A 2 -26.09 -17.50 -35.88
C LEU A 2 -26.11 -16.28 -34.91
N ALA A 3 -26.45 -16.34 -33.62
CA ALA A 3 -26.30 -17.37 -32.59
C ALA A 3 -24.87 -17.90 -32.37
N HIS A 4 -23.84 -17.05 -32.43
CA HIS A 4 -22.52 -17.37 -31.89
C HIS A 4 -21.82 -16.11 -31.39
N LEU A 5 -21.81 -15.87 -30.08
CA LEU A 5 -20.78 -15.07 -29.36
C LEU A 5 -20.94 -15.18 -27.83
N THR A 6 -21.30 -16.36 -27.31
CA THR A 6 -21.38 -16.65 -25.86
C THR A 6 -20.42 -17.76 -25.44
N GLN A 7 -19.20 -17.81 -25.98
CA GLN A 7 -18.19 -18.78 -25.54
C GLN A 7 -16.77 -18.23 -25.69
N ALA A 8 -16.34 -17.37 -24.76
CA ALA A 8 -14.92 -17.03 -24.62
C ALA A 8 -14.56 -16.48 -23.23
N SER A 9 -14.91 -17.19 -22.16
CA SER A 9 -14.31 -16.96 -20.83
C SER A 9 -14.58 -18.15 -19.89
N ARG A 10 -14.05 -19.32 -20.25
CA ARG A 10 -13.85 -20.42 -19.30
C ARG A 10 -12.40 -20.83 -19.40
N ARG A 11 -11.53 -20.13 -18.69
CA ARG A 11 -10.19 -20.63 -18.39
C ARG A 11 -10.33 -21.70 -17.30
N PRO A 12 -9.76 -22.90 -17.47
CA PRO A 12 -9.76 -23.91 -16.43
C PRO A 12 -8.95 -23.40 -15.23
N ALA A 13 -9.52 -23.53 -14.04
CA ALA A 13 -8.85 -23.23 -12.79
C ALA A 13 -7.58 -24.08 -12.69
N THR A 14 -6.44 -23.41 -12.50
CA THR A 14 -5.15 -24.03 -12.25
C THR A 14 -5.22 -24.88 -10.97
N GLN A 15 -4.60 -26.05 -11.02
CA GLN A 15 -4.57 -27.08 -9.96
C GLN A 15 -4.00 -26.57 -8.60
N ALA A 16 -3.48 -25.35 -8.53
CA ALA A 16 -3.03 -24.68 -7.31
C ALA A 16 -4.18 -24.21 -6.39
N ALA A 17 -5.41 -24.04 -6.90
CA ALA A 17 -6.55 -23.64 -6.07
C ALA A 17 -7.17 -24.81 -5.28
N THR A 18 -6.97 -26.05 -5.74
CA THR A 18 -7.49 -27.26 -5.09
C THR A 18 -6.61 -27.69 -3.91
N THR A 19 -5.29 -27.51 -4.01
CA THR A 19 -4.35 -27.80 -2.91
C THR A 19 -4.48 -26.80 -1.76
N ALA A 20 -4.76 -25.52 -2.04
CA ALA A 20 -5.04 -24.52 -1.00
C ALA A 20 -6.34 -24.82 -0.20
N ARG A 21 -7.30 -25.55 -0.78
CA ARG A 21 -8.51 -26.02 -0.09
C ARG A 21 -8.30 -27.33 0.68
N ALA A 22 -7.31 -28.14 0.31
CA ALA A 22 -6.95 -29.37 1.02
C ALA A 22 -6.11 -29.10 2.28
N CYS A 23 -5.29 -28.04 2.30
CA CYS A 23 -4.42 -27.73 3.45
C CYS A 23 -5.15 -27.11 4.67
N LEU A 24 -6.41 -26.70 4.53
CA LEU A 24 -7.25 -26.23 5.65
C LEU A 24 -8.12 -27.32 6.29
N ALA A 25 -8.16 -28.53 5.71
CA ALA A 25 -8.99 -29.63 6.20
C ALA A 25 -8.25 -30.62 7.12
N ALA A 26 -6.94 -30.47 7.29
CA ALA A 26 -6.11 -31.43 8.03
C ALA A 26 -5.24 -30.79 9.12
N ALA A 27 -5.72 -29.70 9.75
CA ALA A 27 -5.18 -29.35 11.06
C ALA A 27 -5.61 -30.45 12.04
N PRO A 28 -4.70 -31.10 12.78
CA PRO A 28 -5.10 -32.01 13.84
C PRO A 28 -5.95 -31.22 14.81
N ARG A 29 -7.26 -31.48 14.81
CA ARG A 29 -8.13 -31.06 15.91
C ARG A 29 -7.43 -31.55 17.16
N ARG A 30 -6.98 -30.61 18.00
CA ARG A 30 -6.54 -30.94 19.37
C ARG A 30 -7.64 -31.81 19.94
N ARG A 31 -7.36 -33.11 20.06
CA ARG A 31 -8.18 -33.99 20.87
C ARG A 31 -7.99 -33.45 22.28
N TYR A 32 -8.95 -32.67 22.75
CA TYR A 32 -9.12 -32.51 24.19
C TYR A 32 -9.12 -33.93 24.75
N ALA A 33 -8.26 -34.18 25.74
CA ALA A 33 -8.08 -35.49 26.33
C ALA A 33 -9.44 -36.15 26.55
N GLN A 34 -9.62 -37.36 26.00
CA GLN A 34 -10.81 -38.15 26.34
C GLN A 34 -10.86 -38.24 27.86
N LYS A 35 -12.01 -37.90 28.43
CA LYS A 35 -12.30 -38.03 29.86
C LYS A 35 -11.81 -39.40 30.33
N SER A 36 -10.80 -39.40 31.19
CA SER A 36 -10.59 -40.51 32.10
C SER A 36 -11.78 -40.51 33.07
N GLU A 37 -12.63 -41.52 33.01
CA GLU A 37 -13.68 -41.73 34.01
C GLU A 37 -13.00 -41.92 35.38
N GLY A 38 -13.07 -40.90 36.24
CA GLY A 38 -12.44 -40.91 37.57
C GLY A 38 -11.54 -39.71 37.91
N GLY A 39 -11.38 -38.71 37.03
CA GLY A 39 -10.68 -37.46 37.36
C GLY A 39 -11.53 -36.48 38.20
N PRO A 40 -10.92 -35.54 38.95
CA PRO A 40 -11.64 -34.54 39.73
C PRO A 40 -12.70 -33.82 38.88
N GLU A 41 -13.91 -33.64 39.42
CA GLU A 41 -15.02 -32.93 38.77
C GLU A 41 -14.51 -31.66 38.07
N ASP A 42 -14.82 -31.54 36.79
CA ASP A 42 -14.39 -30.43 35.94
C ASP A 42 -14.97 -29.13 36.52
N PRO A 43 -14.16 -28.16 36.99
CA PRO A 43 -14.64 -26.97 37.71
C PRO A 43 -15.54 -26.07 36.86
N PHE A 44 -15.64 -26.34 35.55
CA PHE A 44 -16.55 -25.67 34.62
C PHE A 44 -17.95 -26.29 34.54
N LYS A 45 -18.20 -27.45 35.15
CA LYS A 45 -19.54 -28.06 35.24
C LYS A 45 -20.38 -27.52 36.38
N SER A 46 -19.76 -27.00 37.44
CA SER A 46 -20.43 -26.43 38.61
C SER A 46 -20.83 -24.97 38.43
N GLY A 47 -20.49 -24.35 37.29
CA GLY A 47 -20.85 -22.97 36.98
C GLY A 47 -22.28 -22.80 36.45
N PRO A 48 -22.88 -21.61 36.59
CA PRO A 48 -24.16 -21.31 35.98
C PRO A 48 -24.08 -21.53 34.46
N THR A 49 -25.11 -22.13 33.89
CA THR A 49 -25.19 -22.31 32.43
C THR A 49 -25.09 -20.94 31.75
N TYR A 50 -24.51 -20.87 30.55
CA TYR A 50 -24.34 -19.62 29.79
C TYR A 50 -25.63 -18.77 29.72
N ALA A 51 -26.77 -19.41 29.49
CA ALA A 51 -28.08 -18.73 29.46
C ALA A 51 -28.48 -18.12 30.82
N GLN A 52 -28.10 -18.76 31.93
CA GLN A 52 -28.31 -18.24 33.28
C GLN A 52 -27.38 -17.06 33.55
N TRP A 53 -26.11 -17.14 33.13
CA TRP A 53 -25.15 -16.05 33.26
C TRP A 53 -25.57 -14.80 32.47
N LEU A 54 -26.03 -14.97 31.23
CA LEU A 54 -26.55 -13.86 30.40
C LEU A 54 -27.73 -13.13 31.05
N ARG A 55 -28.53 -13.83 31.86
CA ARG A 55 -29.69 -13.27 32.59
C ARG A 55 -29.32 -12.67 33.95
N THR A 56 -28.14 -12.95 34.48
CA THR A 56 -27.69 -12.40 35.77
C THR A 56 -26.59 -11.38 35.54
N GLU A 57 -25.34 -11.81 35.53
CA GLU A 57 -24.17 -10.94 35.44
C GLU A 57 -23.97 -10.37 34.03
N GLY A 58 -24.30 -11.14 33.01
CA GLY A 58 -24.13 -10.78 31.60
C GLY A 58 -24.97 -9.59 31.16
N ILE A 59 -26.10 -9.31 31.84
CA ILE A 59 -26.96 -8.16 31.53
C ILE A 59 -26.17 -6.84 31.58
N LYS A 60 -25.22 -6.73 32.50
CA LYS A 60 -24.39 -5.53 32.69
C LYS A 60 -23.53 -5.18 31.48
N TYR A 61 -23.29 -6.14 30.58
CA TYR A 61 -22.44 -5.99 29.40
C TYR A 61 -23.23 -5.92 28.10
N LYS A 62 -24.57 -6.02 28.16
CA LYS A 62 -25.44 -5.90 26.99
C LYS A 62 -25.37 -4.51 26.38
N ASP A 63 -25.48 -3.49 27.24
CA ASP A 63 -25.39 -2.09 26.87
C ASP A 63 -24.17 -1.46 27.55
N ALA A 64 -23.51 -0.53 26.85
CA ALA A 64 -22.40 0.23 27.41
C ALA A 64 -22.94 1.24 28.43
N HIS A 65 -23.14 0.81 29.68
CA HIS A 65 -23.60 1.69 30.76
C HIS A 65 -22.46 2.57 31.32
N ARG A 66 -21.21 2.10 31.21
CA ARG A 66 -20.03 2.82 31.71
C ARG A 66 -18.89 2.77 30.69
N PRO A 67 -18.02 3.79 30.65
CA PRO A 67 -16.78 3.70 29.87
C PRO A 67 -15.92 2.55 30.38
N LYS A 68 -15.24 1.85 29.46
CA LYS A 68 -14.35 0.72 29.76
C LYS A 68 -15.04 -0.35 30.62
N ASN A 69 -16.26 -0.75 30.21
CA ASN A 69 -17.02 -1.81 30.89
C ASN A 69 -16.43 -3.20 30.61
N TRP A 70 -15.22 -3.44 31.09
CA TRP A 70 -14.47 -4.67 30.87
C TRP A 70 -14.87 -5.77 31.86
N LEU A 71 -14.75 -7.03 31.42
CA LEU A 71 -15.03 -8.22 32.25
C LEU A 71 -14.10 -8.31 33.47
N GLY A 72 -12.82 -7.95 33.30
CA GLY A 72 -11.83 -7.92 34.38
C GLY A 72 -11.84 -6.62 35.19
N GLY A 73 -12.86 -5.78 35.06
CA GLY A 73 -12.94 -4.48 35.74
C GLY A 73 -11.96 -3.46 35.16
N GLN A 74 -10.74 -3.41 35.70
CA GLN A 74 -9.67 -2.51 35.24
C GLN A 74 -8.83 -3.08 34.09
N VAL A 75 -9.06 -4.33 33.71
CA VAL A 75 -8.41 -4.97 32.57
C VAL A 75 -9.45 -5.64 31.67
N PRO A 76 -9.28 -5.60 30.34
CA PRO A 76 -10.21 -6.23 29.40
C PRO A 76 -10.32 -7.75 29.62
N PHE A 77 -9.20 -8.40 29.93
CA PHE A 77 -9.13 -9.84 30.11
C PHE A 77 -8.71 -10.16 31.54
N PRO A 78 -9.56 -10.85 32.34
CA PRO A 78 -9.24 -11.15 33.73
C PRO A 78 -7.98 -12.04 33.87
N LEU A 79 -7.72 -12.89 32.88
CA LEU A 79 -6.57 -13.80 32.86
C LEU A 79 -5.28 -13.18 32.28
N ASN A 80 -5.36 -11.96 31.73
CA ASN A 80 -4.20 -11.26 31.20
C ASN A 80 -4.15 -9.82 31.72
N PRO A 81 -3.61 -9.61 32.94
CA PRO A 81 -3.53 -8.29 33.54
C PRO A 81 -2.50 -7.38 32.85
N SER A 82 -1.56 -7.93 32.09
CA SER A 82 -0.53 -7.16 31.38
C SER A 82 -1.11 -6.37 30.20
N PHE A 83 -2.19 -6.85 29.58
CA PHE A 83 -2.80 -6.17 28.45
C PHE A 83 -3.76 -5.06 28.94
N LYS A 84 -3.27 -3.82 28.95
CA LYS A 84 -4.03 -2.61 29.30
C LYS A 84 -4.07 -1.66 28.09
N PRO A 85 -5.13 -1.70 27.27
CA PRO A 85 -5.17 -0.88 26.08
C PRO A 85 -5.23 0.61 26.44
N PRO A 86 -4.39 1.46 25.81
CA PRO A 86 -4.47 2.90 26.01
C PRO A 86 -5.79 3.45 25.49
N THR A 87 -6.28 4.52 26.10
CA THR A 87 -7.48 5.21 25.63
C THR A 87 -7.21 5.78 24.21
N PRO A 88 -8.13 5.59 23.24
CA PRO A 88 -7.95 6.16 21.92
C PRO A 88 -8.10 7.69 21.94
N ILE A 89 -7.61 8.33 20.87
CA ILE A 89 -7.68 9.79 20.70
C ILE A 89 -9.09 10.19 20.31
N SER A 90 -9.61 11.27 20.91
CA SER A 90 -10.91 11.84 20.55
C SER A 90 -10.94 12.38 19.12
N ASP A 91 -12.11 12.33 18.50
CA ASP A 91 -12.35 12.92 17.18
C ASP A 91 -12.15 14.43 17.17
N SER A 92 -12.46 15.11 18.29
CA SER A 92 -12.20 16.54 18.46
C SER A 92 -10.72 16.88 18.34
N ILE A 93 -9.84 16.10 18.98
CA ILE A 93 -8.38 16.28 18.88
C ILE A 93 -7.89 15.93 17.47
N ARG A 94 -8.39 14.83 16.87
CA ARG A 94 -8.03 14.46 15.48
C ARG A 94 -8.40 15.54 14.48
N THR A 95 -9.55 16.17 14.67
CA THR A 95 -10.02 17.28 13.83
C THR A 95 -9.21 18.55 14.07
N ALA A 96 -8.81 18.84 15.31
CA ALA A 96 -7.91 19.96 15.60
C ALA A 96 -6.54 19.79 14.92
N ILE A 97 -5.93 18.60 15.01
CA ILE A 97 -4.65 18.28 14.32
C ILE A 97 -4.78 18.50 12.81
N TRP A 98 -5.89 18.03 12.23
CA TRP A 98 -6.16 18.20 10.81
C TRP A 98 -6.32 19.67 10.42
N ASN A 99 -7.06 20.45 11.21
CA ASN A 99 -7.29 21.87 10.93
C ASN A 99 -5.98 22.68 11.03
N ASP A 100 -5.16 22.41 12.05
CA ASP A 100 -3.85 23.04 12.21
C ASP A 100 -2.93 22.71 11.01
N PHE A 101 -2.92 21.45 10.57
CA PHE A 101 -2.13 21.03 9.40
C PHE A 101 -2.61 21.68 8.09
N ILE A 102 -3.93 21.79 7.89
CA ILE A 102 -4.51 22.39 6.68
C ILE A 102 -4.36 23.91 6.67
N ALA A 103 -4.31 24.56 7.84
CA ALA A 103 -4.07 25.98 7.94
C ALA A 103 -2.68 26.35 7.38
N ASP A 104 -1.62 25.76 7.94
CA ASP A 104 -0.23 26.05 7.52
C ASP A 104 0.64 24.78 7.58
N PRO A 105 0.79 24.03 6.48
CA PRO A 105 1.58 22.78 6.46
C PRO A 105 3.07 22.97 6.76
N GLU A 106 3.64 24.14 6.44
CA GLU A 106 5.06 24.44 6.67
C GLU A 106 5.35 24.71 8.15
N VAL A 107 4.43 25.39 8.84
CA VAL A 107 4.53 25.70 10.27
C VAL A 107 4.11 24.49 11.11
N PHE A 108 3.03 23.81 10.71
CA PHE A 108 2.48 22.65 11.42
C PHE A 108 2.90 21.34 10.76
N ASN A 109 4.21 21.11 10.67
CA ASN A 109 4.75 19.83 10.24
C ASN A 109 4.29 18.69 11.19
N PRO A 110 4.05 17.45 10.70
CA PRO A 110 3.74 16.28 11.52
C PRO A 110 4.59 16.14 12.79
N ARG A 111 5.88 16.48 12.72
CA ARG A 111 6.79 16.47 13.89
C ARG A 111 6.39 17.48 14.97
N ILE A 112 5.99 18.69 14.59
CA ILE A 112 5.58 19.76 15.51
C ILE A 112 4.21 19.43 16.11
N LEU A 113 3.29 18.89 15.29
CA LEU A 113 1.98 18.42 15.74
C LEU A 113 2.11 17.26 16.74
N ALA A 114 3.01 16.31 16.48
CA ALA A 114 3.35 15.22 17.40
C ALA A 114 3.82 15.73 18.76
N GLN A 115 4.77 16.67 18.77
CA GLN A 115 5.28 17.29 20.00
C GLN A 115 4.21 18.09 20.75
N ARG A 116 3.35 18.81 20.03
CA ARG A 116 2.30 19.64 20.64
C ARG A 116 1.19 18.80 21.28
N HIS A 117 0.84 17.67 20.67
CA HIS A 117 -0.24 16.80 21.13
C HIS A 117 0.22 15.58 21.94
N GLY A 118 1.54 15.40 22.12
CA GLY A 118 2.11 14.25 22.84
C GLY A 118 1.81 12.92 22.13
N LEU A 119 1.85 12.90 20.80
CA LEU A 119 1.55 11.73 19.98
C LEU A 119 2.77 11.30 19.19
N SER A 120 2.87 10.01 18.87
CA SER A 120 3.92 9.54 17.96
C SER A 120 3.73 10.10 16.55
N ILE A 121 4.83 10.34 15.83
CA ILE A 121 4.82 10.90 14.47
C ILE A 121 4.02 10.00 13.54
N ALA A 122 4.22 8.69 13.64
CA ALA A 122 3.47 7.71 12.85
C ALA A 122 1.95 7.78 13.09
N ARG A 123 1.54 8.10 14.33
CA ARG A 123 0.13 8.25 14.67
C ARG A 123 -0.46 9.54 14.11
N VAL A 124 0.29 10.65 14.13
CA VAL A 124 -0.12 11.91 13.51
C VAL A 124 -0.28 11.73 11.99
N ASP A 125 0.69 11.11 11.33
CA ASP A 125 0.62 10.80 9.90
C ASP A 125 -0.64 9.98 9.54
N ALA A 126 -0.94 8.97 10.35
CA ALA A 126 -2.15 8.15 10.16
C ALA A 126 -3.43 8.98 10.33
N ILE A 127 -3.49 9.88 11.32
CA ILE A 127 -4.63 10.78 11.53
C ILE A 127 -4.84 11.66 10.29
N LEU A 128 -3.78 12.28 9.77
CA LEU A 128 -3.86 13.15 8.59
C LEU A 128 -4.39 12.38 7.36
N ARG A 129 -3.88 11.17 7.13
CA ARG A 129 -4.35 10.31 6.02
C ARG A 129 -5.83 9.95 6.15
N LEU A 130 -6.27 9.54 7.35
CA LEU A 130 -7.65 9.13 7.61
C LEU A 130 -8.63 10.31 7.52
N LYS A 131 -8.24 11.49 8.04
CA LYS A 131 -9.05 12.71 7.93
C LYS A 131 -9.13 13.23 6.49
N GLY A 132 -8.05 13.13 5.72
CA GLY A 132 -8.08 13.42 4.27
C GLY A 132 -9.05 12.50 3.52
N LEU A 133 -9.10 11.22 3.87
CA LEU A 133 -10.04 10.26 3.30
C LEU A 133 -11.49 10.56 3.71
N GLU A 134 -11.73 10.91 4.96
CA GLU A 134 -13.04 11.37 5.47
C GLU A 134 -13.56 12.56 4.66
N GLN A 135 -12.73 13.59 4.47
CA GLN A 135 -13.06 14.77 3.66
C GLN A 135 -13.33 14.40 2.19
N HIS A 136 -12.55 13.48 1.62
CA HIS A 136 -12.79 12.99 0.26
C HIS A 136 -14.13 12.23 0.16
N TRP A 137 -14.50 11.40 1.13
CA TRP A 137 -15.79 10.73 1.15
C TRP A 137 -16.97 11.69 1.29
N GLN A 138 -16.79 12.74 2.08
CA GLN A 138 -17.79 13.77 2.27
C GLN A 138 -17.98 14.61 0.99
N LYS A 139 -16.88 15.04 0.35
CA LYS A 139 -16.92 15.96 -0.81
C LYS A 139 -17.13 15.29 -2.17
N VAL A 140 -16.49 14.15 -2.41
CA VAL A 140 -16.45 13.52 -3.76
C VAL A 140 -17.52 12.45 -3.91
N ARG A 141 -17.77 11.66 -2.85
CA ARG A 141 -18.67 10.49 -2.91
C ARG A 141 -20.03 10.74 -2.26
N ASN A 142 -20.22 11.89 -1.59
CA ASN A 142 -21.43 12.23 -0.82
C ASN A 142 -21.90 11.08 0.09
N LYS A 143 -20.96 10.31 0.66
CA LYS A 143 -21.28 9.15 1.49
C LYS A 143 -21.55 9.63 2.91
N PRO A 144 -22.68 9.26 3.54
CA PRO A 144 -22.95 9.66 4.91
C PRO A 144 -21.95 9.03 5.88
N LEU A 145 -21.38 9.84 6.77
CA LEU A 145 -20.45 9.40 7.81
C LEU A 145 -21.23 8.86 9.03
N GLN A 146 -20.72 7.79 9.64
CA GLN A 146 -21.34 7.15 10.80
C GLN A 146 -20.96 7.84 12.12
N THR A 147 -21.40 9.09 12.30
CA THR A 147 -21.06 9.91 13.49
C THR A 147 -21.66 9.37 14.79
N GLY A 148 -22.84 8.75 14.73
CA GLY A 148 -23.47 8.11 15.89
C GLY A 148 -22.66 6.94 16.43
N PHE A 149 -22.12 6.10 15.53
CA PHE A 149 -21.25 4.99 15.89
C PHE A 149 -19.94 5.49 16.52
N LEU A 150 -19.36 6.55 15.95
CA LEU A 150 -18.16 7.19 16.50
C LEU A 150 -18.39 7.63 17.95
N LYS A 151 -19.46 8.39 18.22
CA LYS A 151 -19.78 8.88 19.57
C LYS A 151 -19.98 7.73 20.57
N GLY A 152 -20.70 6.68 20.15
CA GLY A 152 -20.91 5.49 20.98
C GLY A 152 -19.60 4.74 21.30
N MET A 153 -18.69 4.65 20.32
CA MET A 153 -17.40 3.99 20.50
C MET A 153 -16.47 4.79 21.41
N GLU A 154 -16.42 6.12 21.25
CA GLU A 154 -15.64 7.00 22.12
C GLU A 154 -16.11 6.91 23.57
N TYR A 155 -17.43 6.88 23.79
CA TYR A 155 -18.01 6.65 25.10
C TYR A 155 -17.64 5.27 25.67
N ALA A 156 -17.80 4.19 24.89
CA ALA A 156 -17.51 2.83 25.34
C ALA A 156 -16.03 2.61 25.70
N LEU A 157 -15.11 3.24 24.96
CA LEU A 157 -13.67 3.16 25.21
C LEU A 157 -13.18 4.16 26.27
N GLY A 158 -14.07 5.00 26.80
CA GLY A 158 -13.76 5.96 27.86
C GLY A 158 -12.86 7.10 27.39
N VAL A 159 -13.07 7.56 26.15
CA VAL A 159 -12.44 8.78 25.64
C VAL A 159 -13.01 9.97 26.39
N THR A 160 -12.27 10.46 27.37
CA THR A 160 -12.58 11.72 28.02
C THR A 160 -12.11 12.84 27.11
N GLU A 161 -12.99 13.76 26.74
CA GLU A 161 -12.56 15.07 26.25
C GLU A 161 -11.86 15.78 27.41
N LYS A 162 -10.57 15.52 27.58
CA LYS A 162 -9.74 16.43 28.36
C LYS A 162 -9.73 17.71 27.55
N GLN A 163 -10.64 18.63 27.90
CA GLN A 163 -10.50 20.04 27.62
C GLN A 163 -9.23 20.45 28.37
N THR A 164 -8.07 20.15 27.80
CA THR A 164 -6.79 20.65 28.25
C THR A 164 -6.95 22.16 28.22
N SER A 165 -7.16 22.74 29.39
CA SER A 165 -7.06 24.17 29.57
C SER A 165 -5.74 24.57 28.92
N MET A 166 -5.80 25.39 27.87
CA MET A 166 -4.67 25.70 26.98
C MET A 166 -3.42 26.23 27.73
N ARG A 167 -3.55 26.55 29.02
CA ARG A 167 -2.47 26.97 29.92
C ARG A 167 -1.55 25.85 30.38
N THR A 168 -2.01 24.60 30.48
CA THR A 168 -1.18 23.49 31.00
C THR A 168 -0.50 22.69 29.89
N GLY A 169 -1.11 22.56 28.71
CA GLY A 169 -0.59 21.73 27.61
C GLY A 169 0.69 22.21 26.94
N ARG A 170 1.09 23.49 27.12
CA ARG A 170 2.33 24.03 26.52
C ARG A 170 3.60 23.57 27.25
N ARG A 171 3.51 23.03 28.46
CA ARG A 171 4.68 22.58 29.24
C ARG A 171 4.86 21.06 29.27
N THR A 172 3.81 20.29 28.98
CA THR A 172 3.79 18.83 29.18
C THR A 172 4.01 18.01 27.90
N GLY A 173 3.76 18.53 26.70
CA GLY A 173 3.84 17.73 25.47
C GLY A 173 5.20 17.05 25.21
N GLY A 174 6.31 17.70 25.58
CA GLY A 174 7.66 17.11 25.47
C GLY A 174 8.05 16.20 26.63
N GLN A 175 7.36 16.27 27.77
CA GLN A 175 7.64 15.50 28.98
C GLN A 175 6.67 14.31 29.15
N GLU A 176 5.53 14.35 28.45
CA GLU A 176 4.46 13.34 28.37
C GLU A 176 4.40 12.63 27.00
N LEU A 177 5.40 12.81 26.14
CA LEU A 177 5.70 11.76 25.18
C LEU A 177 6.08 10.54 26.02
N GLY A 178 5.08 9.74 26.39
CA GLY A 178 5.30 8.53 27.18
C GLY A 178 6.42 7.72 26.52
N GLU A 179 7.19 7.00 27.33
CA GLU A 179 8.25 6.12 26.84
C GLU A 179 7.76 5.29 25.64
N ASP A 180 6.50 4.84 25.69
CA ASP A 180 5.75 4.17 24.61
C ASP A 180 5.72 4.92 23.26
N ALA A 181 5.59 6.25 23.24
CA ALA A 181 5.51 7.05 22.01
C ALA A 181 6.89 7.24 21.37
N VAL A 182 7.92 7.45 22.20
CA VAL A 182 9.32 7.54 21.76
C VAL A 182 9.78 6.18 21.25
N GLU A 183 9.54 5.11 22.01
CA GLU A 183 9.84 3.73 21.60
C GLU A 183 9.11 3.36 20.30
N ALA A 184 7.84 3.76 20.13
CA ALA A 184 7.09 3.49 18.90
C ALA A 184 7.68 4.22 17.69
N ASP A 185 8.13 5.47 17.84
CA ASP A 185 8.78 6.21 16.76
C ASP A 185 10.16 5.64 16.44
N GLU A 186 10.96 5.29 17.44
CA GLU A 186 12.24 4.59 17.28
C GLU A 186 12.05 3.24 16.56
N LEU A 187 11.05 2.46 16.94
CA LEU A 187 10.76 1.15 16.32
C LEU A 187 10.24 1.32 14.89
N SER A 188 9.45 2.36 14.62
CA SER A 188 8.99 2.71 13.26
C SER A 188 10.14 3.12 12.34
N GLU A 189 11.10 3.90 12.85
CA GLU A 189 12.31 4.26 12.11
C GLU A 189 13.22 3.04 11.92
N ALA A 190 13.45 2.24 12.97
CA ALA A 190 14.26 1.03 12.91
C ALA A 190 13.68 -0.04 11.99
N THR A 191 12.35 -0.18 11.92
CA THR A 191 11.68 -1.18 11.06
C THR A 191 11.78 -0.89 9.58
N LYS A 192 11.84 0.39 9.18
CA LYS A 192 12.04 0.78 7.77
C LYS A 192 13.38 0.29 7.22
N ASP A 193 14.39 0.24 8.08
CA ASP A 193 15.74 -0.21 7.72
C ASP A 193 16.09 -1.62 8.24
N PHE A 194 15.17 -2.32 8.91
CA PHE A 194 15.49 -3.57 9.62
C PHE A 194 15.93 -4.70 8.70
N ALA A 195 15.37 -4.80 7.49
CA ALA A 195 15.87 -5.75 6.49
C ALA A 195 17.33 -5.42 6.12
N ARG A 196 17.64 -4.14 5.93
CA ARG A 196 18.98 -3.65 5.59
C ARG A 196 19.98 -3.85 6.74
N ALA A 197 19.59 -3.51 7.97
CA ALA A 197 20.38 -3.67 9.17
C ALA A 197 20.61 -5.14 9.54
N ARG A 198 19.61 -6.03 9.34
CA ARG A 198 19.78 -7.48 9.51
C ARG A 198 20.79 -8.05 8.51
N TYR A 199 20.73 -7.65 7.25
CA TYR A 199 21.72 -8.09 6.26
C TYR A 199 23.11 -7.54 6.57
N GLN A 200 23.24 -6.27 6.99
CA GLN A 200 24.52 -5.67 7.36
C GLN A 200 25.19 -6.33 8.58
N ARG A 201 24.41 -6.73 9.60
CA ARG A 201 24.93 -7.39 10.81
C ARG A 201 25.32 -8.86 10.61
N MET A 202 24.80 -9.52 9.57
CA MET A 202 25.08 -10.94 9.30
C MET A 202 26.38 -11.18 8.51
N PHE A 203 27.03 -10.14 8.00
CA PHE A 203 28.33 -10.26 7.36
C PHE A 203 29.45 -10.17 8.40
N TRP A 204 29.86 -11.33 8.93
CA TRP A 204 31.12 -11.43 9.66
C TRP A 204 32.26 -11.54 8.64
N GLU A 205 32.88 -10.42 8.31
CA GLU A 205 34.20 -10.44 7.68
C GLU A 205 35.27 -10.40 8.78
N PRO A 206 36.35 -11.20 8.68
CA PRO A 206 37.51 -10.99 9.54
C PRO A 206 38.14 -9.63 9.19
N VAL A 207 37.83 -8.61 9.99
CA VAL A 207 38.36 -7.26 9.83
C VAL A 207 39.46 -7.03 10.86
N VAL A 208 40.64 -6.64 10.39
CA VAL A 208 41.74 -6.22 11.26
C VAL A 208 41.32 -4.97 12.02
N GLU A 209 41.61 -4.91 13.32
CA GLU A 209 41.28 -3.76 14.17
C GLU A 209 41.70 -2.44 13.51
N GLY A 210 40.74 -1.52 13.35
CA GLY A 210 40.95 -0.21 12.74
C GLY A 210 40.62 -0.08 11.24
N LYS A 211 40.19 -1.16 10.56
CA LYS A 211 39.67 -1.08 9.17
C LYS A 211 38.15 -1.25 9.13
N ASN A 212 37.51 -0.70 8.11
CA ASN A 212 36.07 -0.90 7.87
C ASN A 212 35.83 -2.15 7.02
N PRO A 213 34.70 -2.87 7.23
CA PRO A 213 34.34 -4.03 6.41
C PRO A 213 34.16 -3.63 4.94
N ILE A 214 34.66 -4.48 4.05
CA ILE A 214 34.78 -4.22 2.61
C ILE A 214 33.45 -4.55 1.91
N LEU A 215 32.80 -5.66 2.27
CA LEU A 215 31.55 -6.12 1.65
C LEU A 215 30.44 -5.06 1.68
N PRO A 216 30.10 -4.42 2.82
CA PRO A 216 29.03 -3.43 2.88
C PRO A 216 29.28 -2.25 1.93
N THR A 217 30.55 -1.82 1.86
CA THR A 217 30.98 -0.74 0.97
C THR A 217 30.88 -1.14 -0.50
N SER A 218 31.29 -2.37 -0.82
CA SER A 218 31.20 -2.91 -2.19
C SER A 218 29.76 -3.09 -2.67
N LEU A 219 28.86 -3.55 -1.79
CA LEU A 219 27.43 -3.71 -2.11
C LEU A 219 26.74 -2.36 -2.30
N ALA A 220 27.09 -1.36 -1.49
CA ALA A 220 26.59 0.00 -1.67
C ALA A 220 27.04 0.59 -3.02
N ARG A 221 28.31 0.40 -3.40
CA ARG A 221 28.83 0.80 -4.71
C ARG A 221 28.14 0.05 -5.85
N ALA A 222 28.05 -1.27 -5.78
CA ALA A 222 27.39 -2.10 -6.78
C ALA A 222 25.90 -1.74 -6.98
N ALA A 223 25.20 -1.32 -5.92
CA ALA A 223 23.83 -0.83 -6.03
C ALA A 223 23.75 0.49 -6.82
N VAL A 224 24.63 1.45 -6.51
CA VAL A 224 24.73 2.72 -7.25
C VAL A 224 25.10 2.46 -8.70
N ASP A 225 26.09 1.59 -8.94
CA ASP A 225 26.52 1.20 -10.28
C ASP A 225 25.40 0.50 -11.05
N GLY A 226 24.59 -0.32 -10.38
CA GLY A 226 23.42 -0.98 -10.97
C GLY A 226 22.33 0.01 -11.38
N VAL A 227 22.10 1.08 -10.61
CA VAL A 227 21.18 2.16 -10.98
C VAL A 227 21.74 2.95 -12.16
N ASN A 228 23.01 3.33 -12.11
CA ASN A 228 23.69 4.07 -13.18
C ASN A 228 23.74 3.27 -14.49
N SER A 229 24.01 1.97 -14.41
CA SER A 229 24.01 1.05 -15.55
C SER A 229 22.64 1.00 -16.21
N LYS A 230 21.55 0.83 -15.44
CA LYS A 230 20.18 0.85 -15.97
C LYS A 230 19.84 2.17 -16.66
N GLN A 231 20.20 3.31 -16.04
CA GLN A 231 20.01 4.63 -16.66
C GLN A 231 20.83 4.78 -17.95
N SER A 232 22.07 4.28 -17.98
CA SER A 232 22.91 4.28 -19.18
C SER A 232 22.34 3.41 -20.31
N GLU A 233 21.75 2.25 -19.97
CA GLU A 233 21.07 1.39 -20.94
C GLU A 233 19.81 2.07 -21.50
N GLU A 234 18.99 2.68 -20.65
CA GLU A 234 17.78 3.39 -21.07
C GLU A 234 18.10 4.59 -21.97
N THR A 235 19.12 5.38 -21.61
CA THR A 235 19.61 6.48 -22.45
C THR A 235 20.19 5.98 -23.78
N ALA A 236 20.92 4.86 -23.79
CA ALA A 236 21.41 4.23 -25.01
C ALA A 236 20.27 3.71 -25.91
N LEU A 237 19.19 3.18 -25.32
CA LEU A 237 17.99 2.77 -26.05
C LEU A 237 17.23 3.97 -26.61
N LEU A 238 17.12 5.07 -25.86
CA LEU A 238 16.54 6.33 -26.30
C LEU A 238 17.30 6.91 -27.50
N LYS A 239 18.65 6.91 -27.47
CA LYS A 239 19.48 7.37 -28.59
C LYS A 239 19.22 6.61 -29.91
N ARG A 240 18.74 5.36 -29.85
CA ARG A 240 18.36 4.59 -31.06
C ARG A 240 17.07 5.08 -31.69
N LEU A 241 16.23 5.80 -30.96
CA LEU A 241 14.99 6.39 -31.43
C LEU A 241 15.25 7.84 -31.85
N ARG A 242 15.59 8.04 -33.14
CA ARG A 242 16.04 9.32 -33.74
C ARG A 242 15.07 10.52 -33.63
N HIS A 243 13.92 10.38 -32.97
CA HIS A 243 12.87 11.40 -32.90
C HIS A 243 12.34 11.65 -31.48
N LEU A 244 12.96 11.06 -30.46
CA LEU A 244 12.58 11.30 -29.07
C LEU A 244 13.74 12.01 -28.37
N LYS A 245 13.51 13.27 -27.99
CA LYS A 245 14.44 14.03 -27.16
C LYS A 245 14.18 13.68 -25.69
N SER A 246 15.25 13.54 -24.90
CA SER A 246 15.16 13.35 -23.45
C SER A 246 14.94 14.66 -22.70
N GLU A 247 15.42 15.76 -23.28
CA GLU A 247 15.31 17.10 -22.71
C GLU A 247 13.90 17.64 -22.98
N THR A 248 13.26 18.11 -21.90
CA THR A 248 11.96 18.80 -21.95
C THR A 248 12.15 20.22 -22.44
N GLU A 249 11.37 20.61 -23.43
CA GLU A 249 11.32 22.00 -23.91
C GLU A 249 10.61 22.89 -22.86
N PRO A 250 10.96 24.20 -22.77
CA PRO A 250 10.38 25.08 -21.76
C PRO A 250 8.87 25.28 -21.96
N ASP A 251 8.17 25.44 -20.84
CA ASP A 251 6.71 25.59 -20.82
C ASP A 251 6.22 26.77 -21.66
N VAL A 252 5.29 26.50 -22.58
CA VAL A 252 4.65 27.56 -23.37
C VAL A 252 3.35 27.95 -22.66
N VAL A 253 3.33 29.16 -22.10
CA VAL A 253 2.15 29.75 -21.46
C VAL A 253 1.47 30.69 -22.45
N LEU A 254 0.22 30.38 -22.81
CA LEU A 254 -0.63 31.19 -23.69
C LEU A 254 -1.71 31.89 -22.86
N GLU A 255 -1.51 33.18 -22.64
CA GLU A 255 -2.49 34.07 -22.00
C GLU A 255 -3.30 34.80 -23.08
N ARG A 256 -4.62 34.67 -23.05
CA ARG A 256 -5.54 35.40 -23.94
C ARG A 256 -6.69 35.99 -23.10
N PRO A 257 -7.02 37.29 -23.25
CA PRO A 257 -8.09 37.90 -22.46
C PRO A 257 -9.44 37.21 -22.74
N GLY A 258 -10.19 36.92 -21.67
CA GLY A 258 -11.48 36.24 -21.76
C GLY A 258 -11.43 34.71 -21.92
N ARG A 259 -10.24 34.09 -21.89
CA ARG A 259 -10.05 32.64 -21.85
C ARG A 259 -9.11 32.25 -20.71
N PRO A 260 -9.26 31.05 -20.12
CA PRO A 260 -8.32 30.58 -19.10
C PRO A 260 -6.92 30.43 -19.70
N THR A 261 -5.90 30.75 -18.91
CA THR A 261 -4.49 30.58 -19.29
C THR A 261 -4.20 29.11 -19.62
N ILE A 262 -3.68 28.85 -20.81
CA ILE A 262 -3.31 27.50 -21.24
C ILE A 262 -1.80 27.35 -21.09
N ARG A 263 -1.36 26.40 -20.25
CA ARG A 263 0.05 26.05 -20.07
C ARG A 263 0.33 24.71 -20.73
N PHE A 264 1.13 24.72 -21.78
CA PHE A 264 1.63 23.51 -22.41
C PHE A 264 2.94 23.12 -21.72
N VAL A 265 2.89 22.03 -20.95
CA VAL A 265 4.05 21.44 -20.29
C VAL A 265 4.57 20.30 -21.16
N ASP A 266 5.81 20.38 -21.63
CA ASP A 266 6.45 19.25 -22.29
C ASP A 266 6.83 18.20 -21.25
N VAL A 267 6.20 17.03 -21.33
CA VAL A 267 6.47 15.89 -20.45
C VAL A 267 7.58 14.98 -20.98
N GLY A 268 8.11 15.27 -22.18
CA GLY A 268 9.20 14.52 -22.82
C GLY A 268 8.90 13.03 -22.96
N VAL A 269 9.90 12.19 -22.69
CA VAL A 269 9.82 10.71 -22.77
C VAL A 269 9.40 10.03 -21.46
N LYS A 270 8.98 10.79 -20.44
CA LYS A 270 8.67 10.26 -19.09
C LYS A 270 7.60 9.17 -19.08
N PHE A 271 6.67 9.18 -20.04
CA PHE A 271 5.57 8.24 -20.14
C PHE A 271 5.65 7.31 -21.37
N VAL A 272 6.78 7.32 -22.09
CA VAL A 272 6.96 6.50 -23.29
C VAL A 272 7.78 5.25 -22.95
N ASP A 273 7.20 4.08 -23.12
CA ASP A 273 7.97 2.83 -23.07
C ASP A 273 8.90 2.73 -24.30
N VAL A 274 10.19 3.00 -24.05
CA VAL A 274 11.27 3.00 -25.04
C VAL A 274 11.40 1.64 -25.71
N LYS A 275 11.21 0.53 -24.98
CA LYS A 275 11.36 -0.83 -25.49
C LYS A 275 10.21 -1.18 -26.44
N ASP A 276 8.98 -0.82 -26.06
CA ASP A 276 7.82 -1.03 -26.93
C ASP A 276 7.93 -0.19 -28.21
N ARG A 277 8.39 1.07 -28.10
CA ARG A 277 8.61 1.93 -29.28
C ARG A 277 9.64 1.34 -30.23
N LEU A 278 10.76 0.84 -29.72
CA LEU A 278 11.79 0.15 -30.53
C LEU A 278 11.22 -1.10 -31.23
N LYS A 279 10.37 -1.87 -30.53
CA LYS A 279 9.70 -3.05 -31.10
C LYS A 279 8.78 -2.65 -32.27
N ARG A 280 8.01 -1.58 -32.12
CA ARG A 280 7.14 -1.04 -33.19
C ARG A 280 7.94 -0.57 -34.41
N VAL A 281 9.05 0.14 -34.20
CA VAL A 281 9.93 0.61 -35.29
C VAL A 281 10.52 -0.58 -36.07
N LYS A 282 11.03 -1.60 -35.36
CA LYS A 282 11.53 -2.83 -36.00
C LYS A 282 10.41 -3.56 -36.78
N ALA A 283 9.21 -3.66 -36.22
CA ALA A 283 8.07 -4.28 -36.90
C ALA A 283 7.62 -3.49 -38.14
N ALA A 284 7.65 -2.15 -38.10
CA ALA A 284 7.37 -1.31 -39.25
C ALA A 284 8.40 -1.50 -40.36
N LYS A 285 9.70 -1.57 -40.03
CA LYS A 285 10.78 -1.86 -40.98
C LYS A 285 10.62 -3.26 -41.62
N ARG A 286 10.24 -4.28 -40.85
CA ARG A 286 9.93 -5.62 -41.40
C ARG A 286 8.76 -5.58 -42.38
N ARG A 287 7.67 -4.88 -42.03
CA ARG A 287 6.49 -4.74 -42.89
C ARG A 287 6.80 -4.00 -44.20
N SER A 288 7.61 -2.94 -44.16
CA SER A 288 7.98 -2.20 -45.36
C SER A 288 8.83 -3.04 -46.32
N VAL A 289 9.78 -3.82 -45.81
CA VAL A 289 10.59 -4.76 -46.62
C VAL A 289 9.71 -5.80 -47.30
N LEU A 290 8.78 -6.42 -46.57
CA LEU A 290 7.83 -7.39 -47.14
C LEU A 290 6.94 -6.76 -48.23
N LYS A 291 6.45 -5.55 -48.01
CA LYS A 291 5.64 -4.82 -49.01
C LYS A 291 6.44 -4.48 -50.26
N ARG A 292 7.72 -4.10 -50.11
CA ARG A 292 8.63 -3.87 -51.25
C ARG A 292 8.85 -5.16 -52.05
N ARG A 293 9.08 -6.28 -51.37
CA ARG A 293 9.24 -7.60 -52.03
C ARG A 293 7.99 -8.02 -52.79
N ARG A 294 6.80 -7.79 -52.23
CA ARG A 294 5.51 -8.06 -52.91
C ARG A 294 5.27 -7.16 -54.12
N ARG A 295 5.71 -5.90 -54.07
CA ARG A 295 5.57 -4.95 -55.20
C ARG A 295 6.56 -5.20 -56.34
N GLY A 296 7.70 -5.86 -56.07
CA GLY A 296 8.70 -6.21 -57.08
C GLY A 296 8.49 -7.57 -57.75
N GLY A 297 7.37 -8.25 -57.51
CA GLY A 297 7.12 -9.62 -58.00
C GLY A 297 6.01 -9.69 -59.05
N HIS A 298 6.24 -9.11 -60.23
CA HIS A 298 5.64 -9.56 -61.50
C HIS A 298 6.44 -9.00 -62.69
N VAL A 299 7.46 -9.73 -63.14
CA VAL A 299 7.96 -9.66 -64.52
C VAL A 299 7.92 -11.10 -65.01
N SER A 300 6.90 -11.43 -65.79
CA SER A 300 6.79 -12.70 -66.51
C SER A 300 7.82 -12.72 -67.65
N PRO A 301 8.55 -13.83 -67.86
CA PRO A 301 9.42 -13.95 -69.03
C PRO A 301 8.55 -14.02 -70.31
N PRO A 302 8.99 -13.47 -71.44
CA PRO A 302 8.28 -13.64 -72.70
C PRO A 302 8.42 -15.11 -73.13
N GLU A 303 7.30 -15.83 -73.24
CA GLU A 303 7.29 -17.16 -73.83
C GLU A 303 7.29 -17.09 -75.37
N PRO A 304 7.92 -18.08 -76.02
CA PRO A 304 8.17 -18.10 -77.46
C PRO A 304 6.89 -18.45 -78.24
N GLN A 305 6.61 -17.69 -79.31
CA GLN A 305 5.58 -18.05 -80.28
C GLN A 305 6.06 -19.23 -81.12
N ALA A 306 5.36 -20.36 -80.98
CA ALA A 306 5.37 -21.44 -81.93
C ALA A 306 3.93 -21.73 -82.39
N ASP A 307 3.81 -21.90 -83.71
CA ASP A 307 2.81 -22.68 -84.45
C ASP A 307 1.71 -21.93 -85.21
N ALA A 308 1.87 -21.92 -86.54
CA ALA A 308 0.80 -22.23 -87.48
C ALA A 308 1.41 -22.67 -88.82
N ALA A 309 1.59 -23.99 -88.99
CA ALA A 309 1.73 -24.63 -90.28
C ALA A 309 0.42 -25.34 -90.65
N SER A 310 -0.21 -24.95 -91.77
CA SER A 310 -0.96 -25.84 -92.68
C SER A 310 -1.31 -25.07 -93.97
N VAL A 311 -0.50 -25.11 -95.05
CA VAL A 311 -0.49 -26.02 -96.24
C VAL A 311 -1.80 -25.97 -97.11
N PRO A 312 -1.82 -26.43 -98.39
CA PRO A 312 -1.68 -25.65 -99.62
C PRO A 312 -2.90 -25.75 -100.58
N ALA A 313 -2.94 -24.88 -101.61
CA ALA A 313 -3.26 -25.14 -103.03
C ALA A 313 -3.63 -23.81 -103.71
#